data_AF-A0A1Y4HFW7-F1
#
_entry.id   AF-A0A1Y4HFW7-F1
#
_cell.length_a   1.000
_cell.length_b   1.000
_cell.length_c   1.000
_cell.angle_alpha   90.00
_cell.angle_beta   90.00
_cell.angle_gamma   90.00
#
_symmetry.space_group_name_H-M   'P 1'
#
loop_
_entity.id
_entity.type
_entity.pdbx_description
1 polymer ?
#
loop_
_entity_poly.entity_id
_entity_poly.type
_entity_poly.pdbx_seq_one_letter_code
_entity_poly.pdbx_strand_id
1 'polypeptide(L)'
;MEDTMQIKLLGVRGTLPVHGPEFSCFGGATSCVLVRAGGETIILDAGTGLSGRAWERFFPEKHFTLLISHAHVDHLMGFPVFPPLFDPTVTCDIYLKSREGRSAQAQLETLMSPPLWPVTTGSMGAALTFHDVPPFFRVGPVAVETMESRHPGGSTIYKLSLDGVSVVYATDFEPESGAPGDILDFCDFARGCSLLLLDAQYTQEEYAHTRGFGHSTIPRSLALARTSGARQTIFIHHDPKRTDAQLLDLEASVRAQSDSITFGREGKEVFL
;
A
#
# COMPACT_ATOMS: atom_id res chain seq x y z
N MET A 1 -17.73 16.90 -13.46
CA MET A 1 -16.98 17.23 -12.22
C MET A 1 -15.61 16.64 -12.43
N GLU A 2 -14.56 17.39 -12.11
CA GLU A 2 -13.20 16.86 -12.10
C GLU A 2 -13.09 15.86 -10.94
N ASP A 3 -12.41 14.74 -11.14
CA ASP A 3 -12.28 13.71 -10.10
C ASP A 3 -11.45 14.26 -8.92
N THR A 4 -11.91 14.05 -7.70
CA THR A 4 -11.29 14.56 -6.47
C THR A 4 -9.99 13.79 -6.17
N MET A 5 -9.98 12.50 -6.44
CA MET A 5 -8.79 11.65 -6.28
C MET A 5 -8.59 10.73 -7.48
N GLN A 6 -7.34 10.59 -7.90
CA GLN A 6 -6.93 9.58 -8.89
C GLN A 6 -5.94 8.61 -8.25
N ILE A 7 -6.22 7.32 -8.37
CA ILE A 7 -5.46 6.26 -7.75
C ILE A 7 -4.93 5.34 -8.83
N LYS A 8 -3.64 5.01 -8.78
CA LYS A 8 -3.01 4.04 -9.66
C LYS A 8 -2.29 2.96 -8.88
N LEU A 9 -2.65 1.71 -9.14
CA LEU A 9 -1.98 0.55 -8.56
C LEU A 9 -0.72 0.27 -9.39
N LEU A 10 0.45 0.64 -8.88
CA LEU A 10 1.75 0.38 -9.52
C LEU A 10 2.28 -1.01 -9.18
N GLY A 11 1.83 -1.58 -8.05
CA GLY A 11 2.10 -2.96 -7.67
C GLY A 11 1.10 -3.45 -6.65
N VAL A 12 0.76 -4.74 -6.72
CA VAL A 12 -0.31 -5.40 -5.96
C VAL A 12 0.10 -6.74 -5.38
N ARG A 13 1.35 -7.15 -5.60
CA ARG A 13 1.90 -8.42 -5.11
C ARG A 13 2.47 -8.25 -3.71
N GLY A 14 2.34 -9.29 -2.90
CA GLY A 14 2.93 -9.33 -1.56
C GLY A 14 4.23 -10.08 -1.49
N THR A 15 5.01 -9.82 -0.45
CA THR A 15 6.23 -10.54 -0.01
C THR A 15 7.43 -10.48 -0.97
N LEU A 16 7.24 -10.70 -2.26
CA LEU A 16 8.29 -10.66 -3.28
C LEU A 16 7.71 -10.43 -4.69
N PRO A 17 8.46 -9.79 -5.59
CA PRO A 17 8.03 -9.61 -6.97
C PRO A 17 8.03 -10.93 -7.73
N VAL A 18 7.11 -11.07 -8.68
CA VAL A 18 7.00 -12.26 -9.54
C VAL A 18 7.11 -11.88 -11.01
N HIS A 19 7.52 -12.83 -11.84
CA HIS A 19 7.64 -12.63 -13.28
C HIS A 19 7.28 -13.93 -14.00
N GLY A 20 6.79 -13.80 -15.23
CA GLY A 20 6.37 -14.93 -16.03
C GLY A 20 4.99 -14.70 -16.68
N PRO A 21 4.66 -15.45 -17.75
CA PRO A 21 3.38 -15.34 -18.42
C PRO A 21 2.17 -15.60 -17.50
N GLU A 22 2.35 -16.41 -16.45
CA GLU A 22 1.33 -16.76 -15.47
C GLU A 22 1.00 -15.64 -14.45
N PHE A 23 1.66 -14.48 -14.55
CA PHE A 23 1.42 -13.29 -13.71
C PHE A 23 1.10 -12.02 -14.53
N SER A 24 0.84 -12.17 -15.83
CA SER A 24 0.65 -11.06 -16.77
C SER A 24 -0.68 -10.32 -16.62
N CYS A 25 -1.71 -10.96 -16.04
CA CYS A 25 -3.05 -10.39 -15.86
C CYS A 25 -3.14 -9.51 -14.60
N PHE A 26 -2.59 -9.99 -13.47
CA PHE A 26 -2.62 -9.24 -12.21
C PHE A 26 -1.37 -8.39 -11.97
N GLY A 27 -0.27 -8.70 -12.65
CA GLY A 27 1.01 -8.05 -12.46
C GLY A 27 1.84 -8.70 -11.37
N GLY A 28 3.13 -8.38 -11.43
CA GLY A 28 4.17 -8.99 -10.61
C GLY A 28 4.83 -8.03 -9.65
N ALA A 29 4.58 -6.73 -9.79
CA ALA A 29 5.15 -5.71 -8.92
C ALA A 29 4.55 -5.75 -7.51
N THR A 30 5.41 -5.55 -6.51
CA THR A 30 5.06 -5.48 -5.09
C THR A 30 4.45 -4.13 -4.71
N SER A 31 3.74 -4.12 -3.58
CA SER A 31 2.97 -3.01 -3.01
C SER A 31 3.50 -1.62 -3.33
N CYS A 32 2.75 -0.92 -4.18
CA CYS A 32 3.00 0.48 -4.50
C CYS A 32 1.74 1.09 -5.12
N VAL A 33 1.22 2.15 -4.52
CA VAL A 33 0.01 2.83 -4.99
C VAL A 33 0.27 4.32 -5.06
N LEU A 34 -0.01 4.92 -6.22
CA LEU A 34 0.10 6.34 -6.41
C LEU A 34 -1.28 6.98 -6.28
N VAL A 35 -1.37 8.06 -5.51
CA VAL A 35 -2.56 8.87 -5.28
C VAL A 35 -2.27 10.32 -5.70
N ARG A 36 -3.14 10.88 -6.56
CA ARG A 36 -3.20 12.29 -6.90
C ARG A 36 -4.45 12.89 -6.29
N ALA A 37 -4.29 13.90 -5.45
CA ALA A 37 -5.41 14.55 -4.77
C ALA A 37 -5.05 15.99 -4.39
N GLY A 38 -5.92 16.96 -4.72
CA GLY A 38 -5.75 18.35 -4.30
C GLY A 38 -4.44 19.02 -4.72
N GLY A 39 -3.85 18.59 -5.85
CA GLY A 39 -2.57 19.10 -6.33
C GLY A 39 -1.33 18.44 -5.70
N GLU A 40 -1.50 17.36 -4.93
CA GLU A 40 -0.41 16.62 -4.29
C GLU A 40 -0.17 15.27 -4.98
N THR A 41 1.11 14.86 -5.05
CA THR A 41 1.50 13.47 -5.33
C THR A 41 1.80 12.74 -4.04
N ILE A 42 1.01 11.70 -3.73
CA ILE A 42 1.24 10.83 -2.57
C ILE A 42 1.46 9.41 -3.09
N ILE A 43 2.51 8.73 -2.63
CA ILE A 43 2.71 7.30 -2.90
C ILE A 43 2.57 6.54 -1.58
N LEU A 44 1.80 5.47 -1.61
CA LEU A 44 1.66 4.48 -0.54
C LEU A 44 2.57 3.29 -0.86
N ASP A 45 3.57 3.09 0.00
CA ASP A 45 4.67 2.14 -0.17
C ASP A 45 5.53 2.31 -1.44
N ALA A 46 6.79 1.93 -1.31
CA ALA A 46 7.82 2.07 -2.33
C ALA A 46 8.34 0.70 -2.81
N GLY A 47 7.42 -0.25 -3.00
CA GLY A 47 7.73 -1.55 -3.57
C GLY A 47 8.20 -1.49 -5.03
N THR A 48 8.39 -2.66 -5.63
CA THR A 48 8.90 -2.79 -7.01
C THR A 48 7.99 -2.17 -8.08
N GLY A 49 6.75 -1.78 -7.76
CA GLY A 49 5.91 -0.98 -8.65
C GLY A 49 6.54 0.36 -9.08
N LEU A 50 7.49 0.90 -8.30
CA LEU A 50 8.27 2.08 -8.68
C LEU A 50 9.35 1.81 -9.74
N SER A 51 9.73 0.55 -9.97
CA SER A 51 10.81 0.20 -10.92
C SER A 51 10.41 0.37 -12.39
N GLY A 52 9.10 0.40 -12.68
CA GLY A 52 8.57 0.65 -14.03
C GLY A 52 8.57 2.13 -14.42
N ARG A 53 7.78 2.48 -15.44
CA ARG A 53 7.56 3.87 -15.89
C ARG A 53 6.09 4.31 -15.77
N ALA A 54 5.25 3.47 -15.17
CA ALA A 54 3.80 3.71 -15.09
C ALA A 54 3.43 4.92 -14.21
N TRP A 55 4.36 5.38 -13.36
CA TRP A 55 4.25 6.57 -12.51
C TRP A 55 4.53 7.89 -13.26
N GLU A 56 5.20 7.89 -14.42
CA GLU A 56 5.68 9.13 -15.06
C GLU A 56 4.56 10.13 -15.36
N ARG A 57 3.41 9.64 -15.84
CA ARG A 57 2.25 10.49 -16.17
C ARG A 57 1.57 11.09 -14.93
N PHE A 58 1.87 10.54 -13.77
CA PHE A 58 1.31 10.93 -12.48
C PHE A 58 2.28 11.76 -11.65
N PHE A 59 3.48 12.04 -12.15
CA PHE A 59 4.53 12.81 -11.49
C PHE A 59 4.84 14.13 -12.22
N PRO A 60 3.88 15.08 -12.32
CA PRO A 60 4.17 16.38 -12.91
C PRO A 60 5.00 17.29 -11.99
N GLU A 61 5.07 16.96 -10.69
CA GLU A 61 5.60 17.84 -9.64
C GLU A 61 7.04 17.54 -9.25
N LYS A 62 7.70 18.57 -8.73
CA LYS A 62 9.02 18.50 -8.10
C LYS A 62 8.95 18.18 -6.60
N HIS A 63 7.76 17.90 -6.07
CA HIS A 63 7.55 17.47 -4.69
C HIS A 63 6.57 16.30 -4.66
N PHE A 64 6.80 15.36 -3.74
CA PHE A 64 5.88 14.27 -3.45
C PHE A 64 6.05 13.77 -2.02
N THR A 65 5.04 13.06 -1.52
CA THR A 65 5.07 12.43 -0.19
C THR A 65 5.03 10.91 -0.32
N LEU A 66 5.93 10.21 0.38
CA LEU A 66 5.89 8.77 0.58
C LEU A 66 5.26 8.47 1.95
N LEU A 67 4.19 7.69 1.94
CA LEU A 67 3.56 7.11 3.12
C LEU A 67 3.87 5.62 3.13
N ILE A 68 4.82 5.21 3.97
CA ILE A 68 5.28 3.82 4.04
C ILE A 68 4.56 3.14 5.20
N SER A 69 3.90 2.02 4.92
CA SER A 69 3.16 1.23 5.91
C SER A 69 4.10 0.62 6.95
N HIS A 70 5.19 0.01 6.48
CA HIS A 70 6.25 -0.57 7.30
C HIS A 70 7.50 -0.88 6.45
N ALA A 71 8.59 -1.29 7.12
CA ALA A 71 9.92 -1.39 6.51
C ALA A 71 10.27 -2.80 5.97
N HIS A 72 9.29 -3.66 5.69
CA HIS A 72 9.58 -4.92 4.99
C HIS A 72 10.06 -4.66 3.57
N VAL A 73 10.92 -5.56 3.08
CA VAL A 73 11.73 -5.34 1.88
C VAL A 73 10.85 -5.09 0.65
N ASP A 74 9.75 -5.81 0.50
CA ASP A 74 8.83 -5.69 -0.63
C ASP A 74 8.05 -4.38 -0.67
N HIS A 75 8.00 -3.63 0.43
CA HIS A 75 7.44 -2.27 0.52
C HIS A 75 8.50 -1.17 0.30
N LEU A 76 9.78 -1.54 0.24
CA LEU A 76 10.90 -0.59 0.08
C LEU A 76 11.74 -0.85 -1.16
N MET A 77 11.64 -2.02 -1.80
CA MET A 77 12.58 -2.50 -2.82
C MET A 77 12.69 -1.56 -4.04
N GLY A 78 11.64 -0.83 -4.38
CA GLY A 78 11.65 0.13 -5.48
C GLY A 78 12.24 1.49 -5.11
N PHE A 79 12.29 1.83 -3.81
CA PHE A 79 12.81 3.12 -3.33
C PHE A 79 14.23 3.42 -3.85
N PRO A 80 15.23 2.52 -3.71
CA PRO A 80 16.63 2.86 -4.04
C PRO A 80 16.89 3.17 -5.52
N VAL A 81 15.96 2.80 -6.41
CA VAL A 81 16.07 2.96 -7.87
C VAL A 81 15.05 3.93 -8.45
N PHE A 82 14.25 4.59 -7.60
CA PHE A 82 13.18 5.46 -8.07
C PHE A 82 13.74 6.74 -8.72
N PRO A 83 13.58 6.95 -10.05
CA PRO A 83 14.29 8.01 -10.77
C PRO A 83 14.15 9.44 -10.21
N PRO A 84 13.00 9.87 -9.66
CA PRO A 84 12.87 11.18 -9.04
C PRO A 84 13.84 11.43 -7.87
N LEU A 85 14.33 10.39 -7.18
CA LEU A 85 15.27 10.55 -6.07
C LEU A 85 16.68 10.96 -6.52
N PHE A 86 16.97 10.90 -7.82
CA PHE A 86 18.25 11.33 -8.39
C PHE A 86 18.22 12.77 -8.94
N ASP A 87 17.05 13.42 -8.95
CA ASP A 87 16.90 14.79 -9.44
C ASP A 87 17.05 15.79 -8.27
N PRO A 88 18.08 16.67 -8.28
CA PRO A 88 18.30 17.64 -7.20
C PRO A 88 17.24 18.74 -7.12
N THR A 89 16.37 18.86 -8.12
CA THR A 89 15.22 19.76 -8.08
C THR A 89 14.02 19.16 -7.37
N VAL A 90 14.07 17.87 -7.01
CA VAL A 90 12.99 17.15 -6.36
C VAL A 90 13.14 17.18 -4.84
N THR A 91 12.02 17.37 -4.15
CA THR A 91 11.89 17.24 -2.69
C THR A 91 10.94 16.08 -2.36
N CYS A 92 11.21 15.37 -1.27
CA CYS A 92 10.41 14.22 -0.85
C CYS A 92 10.24 14.20 0.67
N ASP A 93 8.98 14.17 1.13
CA ASP A 93 8.65 13.88 2.53
C ASP A 93 8.36 12.40 2.70
N ILE A 94 9.02 11.74 3.65
CA ILE A 94 8.93 10.30 3.88
C ILE A 94 8.39 10.07 5.28
N TYR A 95 7.18 9.53 5.36
CA TYR A 95 6.54 9.11 6.59
C TYR A 95 6.69 7.61 6.77
N LEU A 96 7.41 7.22 7.83
CA LEU A 96 7.56 5.82 8.23
C LEU A 96 7.63 5.76 9.75
N LYS A 97 6.72 4.99 10.36
CA LYS A 97 6.60 4.93 11.81
C LYS A 97 7.89 4.38 12.44
N SER A 98 8.35 4.99 13.52
CA SER A 98 9.49 4.47 14.28
C SER A 98 9.13 3.11 14.89
N ARG A 99 9.94 2.08 14.60
CA ARG A 99 9.70 0.70 15.04
C ARG A 99 10.99 0.10 15.57
N GLU A 100 10.88 -0.69 16.64
CA GLU A 100 12.04 -1.33 17.30
C GLU A 100 13.16 -0.36 17.69
N GLY A 101 12.83 0.88 18.06
CA GLY A 101 13.81 1.92 18.40
C GLY A 101 14.56 2.50 17.21
N ARG A 102 14.15 2.21 15.97
CA ARG A 102 14.72 2.80 14.75
C ARG A 102 13.79 3.86 14.18
N SER A 103 14.36 5.01 13.81
CA SER A 103 13.65 6.08 13.09
C SER A 103 13.31 5.65 11.66
N ALA A 104 12.48 6.42 10.96
CA ALA A 104 12.22 6.26 9.53
C ALA A 104 13.50 6.11 8.70
N GLN A 105 14.45 7.03 8.89
CA GLN A 105 15.73 7.02 8.16
C GLN A 105 16.56 5.77 8.48
N ALA A 106 16.70 5.41 9.76
CA ALA A 106 17.50 4.27 10.18
C ALA A 106 16.95 2.92 9.66
N GLN A 107 15.63 2.81 9.54
CA GLN A 107 14.98 1.66 8.91
C GLN A 107 15.34 1.57 7.42
N LEU A 108 15.23 2.67 6.66
CA LEU A 108 15.61 2.69 5.24
C LEU A 108 17.10 2.44 5.03
N GLU A 109 17.97 2.97 5.89
CA GLU A 109 19.43 2.73 5.84
C GLU A 109 19.80 1.25 6.06
N THR A 110 18.94 0.47 6.70
CA THR A 110 19.16 -0.98 6.86
C THR A 110 19.11 -1.70 5.50
N LEU A 111 18.24 -1.27 4.60
CA LEU A 111 18.21 -1.74 3.20
C LEU A 111 19.28 -1.03 2.37
N MET A 112 19.40 0.29 2.54
CA MET A 112 20.25 1.17 1.76
C MET A 112 21.61 1.41 2.43
N SER A 113 22.39 0.34 2.58
CA SER A 113 23.78 0.44 3.03
C SER A 113 24.64 -0.74 2.57
N PRO A 114 25.96 -0.57 2.39
CA PRO A 114 26.85 -1.67 2.07
C PRO A 114 26.83 -2.75 3.18
N PRO A 115 26.87 -4.04 2.83
CA PRO A 115 27.06 -4.60 1.49
C PRO A 115 25.76 -4.83 0.69
N LEU A 116 24.58 -4.53 1.25
CA LEU A 116 23.29 -4.79 0.61
C LEU A 116 22.99 -3.82 -0.54
N TRP A 117 23.37 -2.56 -0.37
CA TRP A 117 23.22 -1.50 -1.37
C TRP A 117 24.47 -0.61 -1.43
N PRO A 118 24.90 -0.10 -2.60
CA PRO A 118 26.16 0.63 -2.71
C PRO A 118 26.18 2.01 -2.04
N VAL A 119 25.02 2.60 -1.73
CA VAL A 119 24.90 3.99 -1.23
C VAL A 119 23.86 4.10 -0.13
N THR A 120 23.96 5.15 0.68
CA THR A 120 22.97 5.50 1.72
C THR A 120 21.92 6.48 1.20
N THR A 121 20.85 6.70 1.97
CA THR A 121 19.82 7.70 1.67
C THR A 121 20.40 9.12 1.49
N GLY A 122 21.48 9.46 2.21
CA GLY A 122 22.19 10.73 2.07
C GLY A 122 22.95 10.92 0.76
N SER A 123 23.04 9.87 -0.08
CA SER A 123 23.63 9.96 -1.43
C SER A 123 22.60 10.27 -2.52
N MET A 124 21.32 10.38 -2.16
CA MET A 124 20.25 10.74 -3.10
C MET A 124 20.40 12.19 -3.56
N GLY A 125 20.03 12.45 -4.82
CA GLY A 125 20.05 13.79 -5.39
C GLY A 125 18.94 14.67 -4.85
N ALA A 126 17.74 14.08 -4.68
CA ALA A 126 16.58 14.75 -4.11
C ALA A 126 16.76 15.09 -2.63
N ALA A 127 16.14 16.18 -2.19
CA ALA A 127 16.12 16.54 -0.78
C ALA A 127 15.07 15.72 -0.02
N LEU A 128 15.53 14.81 0.84
CA LEU A 128 14.68 13.89 1.60
C LEU A 128 14.45 14.42 3.02
N THR A 129 13.20 14.47 3.46
CA THR A 129 12.82 14.78 4.84
C THR A 129 12.10 13.59 5.45
N PHE A 130 12.61 13.08 6.58
CA PHE A 130 12.07 11.89 7.25
C PHE A 130 11.20 12.30 8.44
N HIS A 131 10.01 11.71 8.53
CA HIS A 131 9.03 11.97 9.57
C HIS A 131 8.60 10.67 10.24
N ASP A 132 8.39 10.74 11.56
CA ASP A 132 7.59 9.73 12.25
C ASP A 132 6.09 9.92 11.91
N VAL A 133 5.27 8.91 12.17
CA VAL A 133 3.87 8.90 11.76
C VAL A 133 2.94 9.22 12.93
N PRO A 134 2.35 10.43 12.99
CA PRO A 134 1.34 10.75 13.99
C PRO A 134 -0.02 10.10 13.65
N PRO A 135 -0.97 10.06 14.60
CA PRO A 135 -2.33 9.58 14.35
C PRO A 135 -3.09 10.37 13.27
N PHE A 136 -2.73 11.64 13.10
CA PHE A 136 -3.33 12.54 12.12
C PHE A 136 -2.33 13.60 11.66
N PHE A 137 -2.32 13.89 10.36
CA PHE A 137 -1.57 14.99 9.75
C PHE A 137 -2.18 15.38 8.40
N ARG A 138 -1.53 16.30 7.68
CA ARG A 138 -1.97 16.74 6.35
C ARG A 138 -0.83 16.74 5.36
N VAL A 139 -1.13 16.38 4.13
CA VAL A 139 -0.29 16.61 2.95
C VAL A 139 -1.06 17.59 2.08
N GLY A 140 -0.64 18.87 2.09
CA GLY A 140 -1.41 19.96 1.51
C GLY A 140 -2.88 19.97 1.98
N PRO A 141 -3.87 19.89 1.08
CA PRO A 141 -5.29 19.81 1.44
C PRO A 141 -5.78 18.40 1.81
N VAL A 142 -4.95 17.36 1.65
CA VAL A 142 -5.33 15.97 1.94
C VAL A 142 -5.18 15.70 3.44
N ALA A 143 -6.27 15.30 4.09
CA ALA A 143 -6.24 14.80 5.47
C ALA A 143 -5.74 13.36 5.49
N VAL A 144 -4.78 13.05 6.39
CA VAL A 144 -4.24 11.71 6.57
C VAL A 144 -4.48 11.26 8.00
N GLU A 145 -5.32 10.23 8.16
CA GLU A 145 -5.55 9.53 9.43
C GLU A 145 -4.80 8.19 9.41
N THR A 146 -4.31 7.75 10.56
CA THR A 146 -3.53 6.50 10.65
C THR A 146 -4.07 5.55 11.72
N MET A 147 -3.87 4.26 11.47
CA MET A 147 -4.25 3.18 12.38
C MET A 147 -3.13 2.14 12.44
N GLU A 148 -2.86 1.59 13.62
CA GLU A 148 -1.91 0.49 13.77
C GLU A 148 -2.53 -0.84 13.30
N SER A 149 -1.80 -1.59 12.49
CA SER A 149 -2.13 -2.95 12.05
C SER A 149 -1.33 -4.00 12.83
N ARG A 150 -1.98 -5.13 13.11
CA ARG A 150 -1.32 -6.34 13.60
C ARG A 150 -0.59 -7.05 12.46
N HIS A 151 0.72 -6.86 12.43
CA HIS A 151 1.67 -7.50 11.51
C HIS A 151 3.00 -7.74 12.25
N PRO A 152 3.83 -8.75 11.91
CA PRO A 152 5.18 -8.88 12.49
C PRO A 152 5.99 -7.58 12.32
N GLY A 153 6.54 -7.03 13.41
CA GLY A 153 7.17 -5.69 13.41
C GLY A 153 6.18 -4.51 13.42
N GLY A 154 4.91 -4.78 13.15
CA GLY A 154 3.79 -3.85 13.07
C GLY A 154 3.73 -3.11 11.73
N SER A 155 2.54 -2.63 11.39
CA SER A 155 2.27 -1.91 10.14
C SER A 155 1.33 -0.73 10.39
N THR A 156 1.33 0.24 9.49
CA THR A 156 0.48 1.42 9.55
C THR A 156 -0.49 1.45 8.37
N ILE A 157 -1.77 1.50 8.71
CA ILE A 157 -2.89 1.71 7.78
C ILE A 157 -3.09 3.20 7.62
N TYR A 158 -3.29 3.66 6.38
CA TYR A 158 -3.53 5.07 6.05
C TYR A 158 -4.93 5.28 5.51
N LYS A 159 -5.58 6.37 5.92
CA LYS A 159 -6.81 6.88 5.30
C LYS A 159 -6.60 8.30 4.82
N LEU A 160 -6.73 8.50 3.51
CA LEU A 160 -6.57 9.77 2.83
C LEU A 160 -7.96 10.33 2.53
N SER A 161 -8.23 11.58 2.91
CA SER A 161 -9.54 12.21 2.70
C SER A 161 -9.41 13.63 2.12
N LEU A 162 -10.25 13.92 1.13
CA LEU A 162 -10.38 15.24 0.47
C LEU A 162 -11.82 15.39 -0.04
N ASP A 163 -12.46 16.53 0.24
CA ASP A 163 -13.80 16.89 -0.25
C ASP A 163 -14.88 15.79 -0.13
N GLY A 164 -14.85 15.06 0.99
CA GLY A 164 -15.81 13.99 1.28
C GLY A 164 -15.53 12.66 0.58
N VAL A 165 -14.48 12.59 -0.25
CA VAL A 165 -13.94 11.36 -0.84
C VAL A 165 -12.82 10.84 0.06
N SER A 166 -12.75 9.51 0.23
CA SER A 166 -11.66 8.90 1.00
C SER A 166 -11.19 7.56 0.44
N VAL A 167 -9.88 7.31 0.59
CA VAL A 167 -9.21 6.05 0.25
C VAL A 167 -8.57 5.50 1.52
N VAL A 168 -8.81 4.23 1.82
CA VAL A 168 -8.14 3.50 2.90
C VAL A 168 -7.16 2.49 2.29
N TYR A 169 -5.91 2.52 2.74
CA TYR A 169 -4.85 1.59 2.36
C TYR A 169 -4.45 0.73 3.55
N ALA A 170 -4.90 -0.53 3.52
CA ALA A 170 -4.75 -1.51 4.58
C ALA A 170 -4.08 -2.80 4.02
N THR A 171 -2.81 -2.67 3.65
CA THR A 171 -1.94 -3.81 3.32
C THR A 171 -1.45 -4.49 4.61
N ASP A 172 -1.00 -5.75 4.52
CA ASP A 172 -0.29 -6.44 5.59
C ASP A 172 -1.07 -6.38 6.91
N PHE A 173 -2.31 -6.85 6.82
CA PHE A 173 -3.30 -6.69 7.87
C PHE A 173 -3.89 -8.02 8.29
N GLU A 174 -3.66 -8.43 9.54
CA GLU A 174 -4.28 -9.59 10.16
C GLU A 174 -5.05 -9.19 11.43
N PRO A 175 -6.32 -8.75 11.31
CA PRO A 175 -7.08 -8.36 12.49
C PRO A 175 -7.40 -9.58 13.36
N GLU A 176 -7.21 -9.40 14.66
CA GLU A 176 -7.55 -10.36 15.71
C GLU A 176 -8.28 -9.60 16.83
N SER A 177 -9.34 -10.20 17.39
CA SER A 177 -10.15 -9.53 18.42
C SER A 177 -9.29 -9.12 19.62
N GLY A 178 -9.38 -7.85 20.03
CA GLY A 178 -8.61 -7.32 21.16
C GLY A 178 -7.13 -7.05 20.89
N ALA A 179 -6.68 -7.13 19.64
CA ALA A 179 -5.36 -6.67 19.20
C ALA A 179 -5.44 -5.27 18.57
N PRO A 180 -4.32 -4.53 18.44
CA PRO A 180 -4.29 -3.31 17.65
C PRO A 180 -4.80 -3.57 16.22
N GLY A 181 -5.69 -2.70 15.72
CA GLY A 181 -6.30 -2.95 14.42
C GLY A 181 -7.39 -4.03 14.47
N ASP A 182 -8.07 -4.23 15.60
CA ASP A 182 -9.12 -5.24 15.65
C ASP A 182 -10.26 -4.95 14.66
N ILE A 183 -11.12 -5.96 14.48
CA ILE A 183 -12.18 -5.95 13.48
C ILE A 183 -13.10 -4.74 13.64
N LEU A 184 -13.48 -4.38 14.87
CA LEU A 184 -14.45 -3.30 15.11
C LEU A 184 -13.79 -1.94 14.88
N ASP A 185 -12.61 -1.74 15.46
CA ASP A 185 -11.86 -0.49 15.30
C ASP A 185 -11.55 -0.24 13.81
N PHE A 186 -11.20 -1.29 13.05
CA PHE A 186 -10.93 -1.17 11.62
C PHE A 186 -12.18 -0.82 10.82
N CYS A 187 -13.31 -1.49 11.09
CA CYS A 187 -14.56 -1.20 10.39
C CYS A 187 -15.04 0.23 10.66
N ASP A 188 -14.78 0.75 11.86
CA ASP A 188 -15.09 2.13 12.24
C ASP A 188 -14.16 3.12 11.54
N PHE A 189 -12.86 2.83 11.48
CA PHE A 189 -11.86 3.63 10.77
C PHE A 189 -12.16 3.73 9.26
N ALA A 190 -12.49 2.60 8.64
CA ALA A 190 -12.76 2.47 7.21
C ALA A 190 -14.22 2.78 6.81
N ARG A 191 -15.06 3.18 7.78
CA ARG A 191 -16.51 3.32 7.59
C ARG A 191 -16.86 4.23 6.41
N GLY A 192 -17.59 3.67 5.46
CA GLY A 192 -18.16 4.40 4.32
C GLY A 192 -17.15 4.99 3.34
N CYS A 193 -15.89 4.56 3.39
CA CYS A 193 -14.86 5.09 2.48
C CYS A 193 -15.21 4.86 1.01
N SER A 194 -14.72 5.73 0.13
CA SER A 194 -14.98 5.64 -1.31
C SER A 194 -14.24 4.45 -1.94
N LEU A 195 -13.00 4.21 -1.50
CA LEU A 195 -12.18 3.09 -1.94
C LEU A 195 -11.45 2.46 -0.75
N LEU A 196 -11.56 1.15 -0.62
CA LEU A 196 -10.79 0.35 0.33
C LEU A 196 -9.81 -0.55 -0.43
N LEU A 197 -8.52 -0.32 -0.25
CA LEU A 197 -7.45 -1.21 -0.68
C LEU A 197 -7.07 -2.09 0.51
N LEU A 198 -7.37 -3.40 0.42
CA LEU A 198 -7.33 -4.30 1.58
C LEU A 198 -6.53 -5.57 1.29
N ASP A 199 -5.66 -5.95 2.23
CA ASP A 199 -4.99 -7.25 2.23
C ASP A 199 -6.01 -8.39 2.14
N ALA A 200 -5.76 -9.35 1.23
CA ALA A 200 -6.49 -10.60 1.19
C ALA A 200 -5.55 -11.73 0.70
N GLN A 201 -4.37 -11.83 1.31
CA GLN A 201 -3.31 -12.67 0.77
C GLN A 201 -3.65 -14.15 0.74
N TYR A 202 -4.40 -14.69 1.71
CA TYR A 202 -4.54 -16.14 1.88
C TYR A 202 -5.94 -16.69 1.64
N THR A 203 -6.02 -17.94 1.20
CA THR A 203 -7.25 -18.74 1.33
C THR A 203 -7.44 -19.21 2.77
N GLN A 204 -8.60 -19.79 3.07
CA GLN A 204 -8.87 -20.31 4.41
C GLN A 204 -7.99 -21.52 4.75
N GLU A 205 -7.65 -22.33 3.75
CA GLU A 205 -6.80 -23.51 3.87
C GLU A 205 -5.34 -23.11 4.10
N GLU A 206 -4.85 -22.13 3.34
CA GLU A 206 -3.49 -21.58 3.51
C GLU A 206 -3.29 -20.94 4.89
N TYR A 207 -4.35 -20.35 5.45
CA TYR A 207 -4.32 -19.71 6.77
C TYR A 207 -3.99 -20.66 7.92
N ALA A 208 -4.27 -21.96 7.76
CA ALA A 208 -3.90 -22.96 8.76
C ALA A 208 -2.38 -23.02 9.04
N HIS A 209 -1.57 -22.57 8.07
CA HIS A 209 -0.11 -22.57 8.15
C HIS A 209 0.52 -21.18 8.14
N THR A 210 -0.28 -20.12 7.96
CA THR A 210 0.19 -18.74 7.81
C THR A 210 -0.40 -17.79 8.86
N ARG A 211 -1.20 -18.28 9.81
CA ARG A 211 -1.66 -17.48 10.96
C ARG A 211 -0.48 -16.87 11.70
N GLY A 212 -0.57 -15.58 11.99
CA GLY A 212 0.50 -14.82 12.63
C GLY A 212 1.53 -14.23 11.65
N PHE A 213 1.45 -14.54 10.35
CA PHE A 213 2.30 -13.89 9.35
C PHE A 213 1.84 -12.46 9.05
N GLY A 214 0.71 -12.02 9.61
CA GLY A 214 0.26 -10.64 9.49
C GLY A 214 -0.53 -10.34 8.21
N HIS A 215 -1.18 -11.35 7.63
CA HIS A 215 -2.10 -11.20 6.49
C HIS A 215 -3.47 -11.81 6.74
N SER A 216 -4.45 -11.36 5.97
CA SER A 216 -5.84 -11.78 6.07
C SER A 216 -6.21 -12.86 5.05
N THR A 217 -7.31 -13.55 5.38
CA THR A 217 -7.95 -14.47 4.44
C THR A 217 -8.95 -13.74 3.56
N ILE A 218 -9.13 -14.21 2.33
CA ILE A 218 -10.14 -13.65 1.41
C ILE A 218 -11.55 -13.58 2.04
N PRO A 219 -12.07 -14.63 2.71
CA PRO A 219 -13.37 -14.55 3.40
C PRO A 219 -13.40 -13.50 4.53
N ARG A 220 -12.30 -13.35 5.28
CA ARG A 220 -12.20 -12.34 6.33
C ARG A 220 -12.22 -10.93 5.73
N SER A 221 -11.42 -10.68 4.70
CA SER A 221 -11.36 -9.38 4.02
C SER A 221 -12.68 -9.01 3.35
N LEU A 222 -13.41 -10.01 2.82
CA LEU A 222 -14.77 -9.83 2.31
C LEU A 222 -15.75 -9.38 3.43
N ALA A 223 -15.66 -9.98 4.62
CA ALA A 223 -16.49 -9.59 5.75
C ALA A 223 -16.16 -8.17 6.25
N LEU A 224 -14.87 -7.82 6.33
CA LEU A 224 -14.41 -6.48 6.71
C LEU A 224 -14.90 -5.41 5.73
N ALA A 225 -14.74 -5.66 4.42
CA ALA A 225 -15.21 -4.75 3.38
C ALA A 225 -16.72 -4.46 3.49
N ARG A 226 -17.52 -5.51 3.69
CA ARG A 226 -18.98 -5.40 3.87
C ARG A 226 -19.35 -4.64 5.14
N THR A 227 -18.70 -4.95 6.24
CA THR A 227 -19.00 -4.35 7.56
C THR A 227 -18.60 -2.88 7.60
N SER A 228 -17.49 -2.52 6.95
CA SER A 228 -17.05 -1.13 6.79
C SER A 228 -17.98 -0.33 5.88
N GLY A 229 -18.81 -0.98 5.05
CA GLY A 229 -19.66 -0.30 4.08
C GLY A 229 -18.88 0.50 3.03
N ALA A 230 -17.68 0.04 2.67
CA ALA A 230 -16.86 0.68 1.64
C ALA A 230 -17.59 0.65 0.29
N ARG A 231 -17.58 1.77 -0.46
CA ARG A 231 -18.29 1.86 -1.75
C ARG A 231 -17.68 0.94 -2.80
N GLN A 232 -16.36 0.88 -2.83
CA GLN A 232 -15.59 -0.05 -3.65
C GLN A 232 -14.46 -0.64 -2.82
N THR A 233 -14.17 -1.92 -3.01
CA THR A 233 -13.00 -2.58 -2.42
C THR A 233 -12.16 -3.25 -3.50
N ILE A 234 -10.85 -3.13 -3.34
CA ILE A 234 -9.86 -3.82 -4.15
C ILE A 234 -8.97 -4.62 -3.22
N PHE A 235 -8.95 -5.94 -3.39
CA PHE A 235 -8.00 -6.79 -2.70
C PHE A 235 -6.60 -6.66 -3.31
N ILE A 236 -5.62 -6.42 -2.45
CA ILE A 236 -4.21 -6.24 -2.79
C ILE A 236 -3.37 -7.21 -1.96
N HIS A 237 -2.04 -7.15 -2.14
CA HIS A 237 -1.08 -8.01 -1.46
C HIS A 237 -1.27 -9.50 -1.82
N HIS A 238 -1.46 -9.78 -3.12
CA HIS A 238 -1.67 -11.16 -3.59
C HIS A 238 -0.46 -12.03 -3.24
N ASP A 239 -0.69 -13.30 -2.91
CA ASP A 239 0.41 -14.21 -2.62
C ASP A 239 1.33 -14.37 -3.84
N PRO A 240 2.66 -14.37 -3.68
CA PRO A 240 3.61 -14.52 -4.78
C PRO A 240 3.50 -15.87 -5.51
N LYS A 241 3.01 -16.91 -4.87
CA LYS A 241 2.81 -18.22 -5.52
C LYS A 241 1.51 -18.28 -6.31
N ARG A 242 0.66 -17.26 -6.22
CA ARG A 242 -0.68 -17.30 -6.83
C ARG A 242 -0.66 -16.81 -8.27
N THR A 243 -0.88 -17.76 -9.17
CA THR A 243 -0.99 -17.52 -10.61
C THR A 243 -2.24 -16.73 -10.96
N ASP A 244 -2.25 -16.12 -12.13
CA ASP A 244 -3.41 -15.40 -12.66
C ASP A 244 -4.65 -16.28 -12.76
N ALA A 245 -4.51 -17.54 -13.17
CA ALA A 245 -5.64 -18.48 -13.26
C ALA A 245 -6.31 -18.66 -11.88
N GLN A 246 -5.52 -18.87 -10.84
CA GLN A 246 -6.03 -19.01 -9.47
C GLN A 246 -6.66 -17.71 -8.95
N LEU A 247 -6.05 -16.54 -9.26
CA LEU A 247 -6.63 -15.25 -8.88
C LEU A 247 -7.94 -14.96 -9.62
N LEU A 248 -8.08 -15.37 -10.88
CA LEU A 248 -9.33 -15.28 -11.63
C LEU A 248 -10.43 -16.15 -11.00
N ASP A 249 -10.11 -17.37 -10.60
CA ASP A 249 -11.06 -18.29 -9.95
C ASP A 249 -11.55 -17.73 -8.60
N LEU A 250 -10.64 -17.17 -7.82
CA LEU A 250 -10.96 -16.51 -6.55
C LEU A 250 -11.78 -15.22 -6.77
N GLU A 251 -11.42 -14.41 -7.77
CA GLU A 251 -12.17 -13.20 -8.11
C GLU A 251 -13.59 -13.55 -8.57
N ALA A 252 -13.78 -14.61 -9.36
CA ALA A 252 -15.10 -15.08 -9.75
C ALA A 252 -15.96 -15.48 -8.53
N SER A 253 -15.33 -16.17 -7.56
CA SER A 253 -15.98 -16.59 -6.32
C SER A 253 -16.38 -15.41 -5.41
N VAL A 254 -15.59 -14.33 -5.42
CA VAL A 254 -15.90 -13.09 -4.68
C VAL A 254 -16.95 -12.26 -5.41
N ARG A 255 -16.87 -12.13 -6.74
CA ARG A 255 -17.86 -11.39 -7.55
C ARG A 255 -19.25 -11.99 -7.47
N ALA A 256 -19.36 -13.32 -7.37
CA ALA A 256 -20.64 -13.99 -7.11
C ALA A 256 -21.33 -13.54 -5.81
N GLN A 257 -20.58 -12.91 -4.89
CA GLN A 257 -21.04 -12.43 -3.59
C GLN A 257 -21.14 -10.89 -3.51
N SER A 258 -20.40 -10.15 -4.34
CA SER A 258 -20.40 -8.68 -4.37
C SER A 258 -19.72 -8.13 -5.61
N ASP A 259 -20.42 -7.29 -6.38
CA ASP A 259 -19.87 -6.63 -7.57
C ASP A 259 -18.92 -5.46 -7.23
N SER A 260 -19.00 -4.91 -6.02
CA SER A 260 -18.17 -3.78 -5.58
C SER A 260 -16.78 -4.19 -5.10
N ILE A 261 -16.49 -5.49 -5.06
CA ILE A 261 -15.24 -6.05 -4.55
C ILE A 261 -14.51 -6.75 -5.70
N THR A 262 -13.27 -6.34 -5.94
CA THR A 262 -12.44 -6.85 -7.05
C THR A 262 -11.02 -7.14 -6.59
N PHE A 263 -10.23 -7.81 -7.43
CA PHE A 263 -8.82 -8.03 -7.16
C PHE A 263 -7.98 -6.99 -7.91
N GLY A 264 -6.99 -6.42 -7.21
CA GLY A 264 -6.11 -5.38 -7.72
C GLY A 264 -5.22 -5.91 -8.82
N ARG A 265 -5.03 -5.10 -9.85
CA ARG A 265 -4.16 -5.41 -10.99
C ARG A 265 -3.18 -4.27 -11.16
N GLU A 266 -1.93 -4.58 -11.45
CA GLU A 266 -0.93 -3.60 -11.85
C GLU A 266 -1.44 -2.77 -13.03
N GLY A 267 -1.28 -1.45 -12.95
CA GLY A 267 -1.76 -0.49 -13.93
C GLY A 267 -3.23 -0.09 -13.79
N LYS A 268 -4.01 -0.68 -12.87
CA LYS A 268 -5.40 -0.28 -12.63
C LYS A 268 -5.44 1.16 -12.14
N GLU A 269 -6.31 1.95 -12.78
CA GLU A 269 -6.60 3.34 -12.41
C GLU A 269 -8.03 3.42 -11.85
N VAL A 270 -8.21 4.21 -10.78
CA VAL A 270 -9.50 4.48 -10.15
C VAL A 270 -9.63 5.98 -9.97
N PHE A 271 -10.78 6.53 -10.38
CA PHE A 271 -11.11 7.95 -10.32
C PHE A 271 -12.30 8.09 -9.37
N LEU A 272 -12.17 8.94 -8.35
CA LEU A 272 -13.14 9.11 -7.26
C LEU A 272 -13.60 10.55 -7.11
#